data_AF-A0A0F9THD3-F1
#
_entry.id   AF-A0A0F9THD3-F1
#
_cell.length_a   1.000
_cell.length_b   1.000
_cell.length_c   1.000
_cell.angle_alpha   90.00
_cell.angle_beta   90.00
_cell.angle_gamma   90.00
#
_symmetry.space_group_name_H-M   'P 1'
#
loop_
_entity.id
_entity.type
_entity.pdbx_description
1 polymer ?
#
loop_
_entity_poly.entity_id
_entity_poly.type
_entity_poly.pdbx_seq_one_letter_code
_entity_poly.pdbx_strand_id
1 'polypeptide(L)'
;MAVRSACNGKVLWNDIEIPQIREWSFSQIQDSKVFSSSSTNCAKQRLESVEDSNGTLEFYIEPDDPFEDILAIGDTGTFKLFEDATDFWTVPAIISEIAVRAPIEDGDPVQGTISFDGNGAITPPVR
;
A
#
# COMPACT_ATOMS: atom_id res chain seq x y z
N MET A 1 -6.78 20.61 14.21
CA MET A 1 -6.76 19.66 13.10
C MET A 1 -5.37 19.73 12.48
N ALA A 2 -4.57 18.68 12.58
CA ALA A 2 -3.27 18.66 11.90
C ALA A 2 -3.52 18.41 10.42
N VAL A 3 -3.18 19.39 9.58
CA VAL A 3 -3.16 19.22 8.13
C VAL A 3 -1.95 18.33 7.83
N ARG A 4 -2.21 17.07 7.49
CA ARG A 4 -1.18 16.17 6.98
C ARG A 4 -0.96 16.54 5.52
N SER A 5 0.25 16.97 5.20
CA SER A 5 0.62 17.42 3.87
C SER A 5 1.50 16.37 3.23
N ALA A 6 0.98 15.67 2.22
CA ALA A 6 1.71 14.64 1.48
C ALA A 6 2.67 15.24 0.42
N CYS A 7 3.09 16.49 0.58
CA CYS A 7 3.92 17.19 -0.42
C CYS A 7 5.31 16.55 -0.61
N ASN A 8 5.75 15.69 0.31
CA ASN A 8 6.97 14.90 0.21
C ASN A 8 6.70 13.38 0.16
N GLY A 9 5.48 12.99 -0.22
CA GLY A 9 5.10 11.58 -0.32
C GLY A 9 5.97 10.88 -1.37
N LYS A 10 6.60 9.78 -0.97
CA LYS A 10 7.40 8.90 -1.83
C LYS A 10 7.16 7.46 -1.42
N VAL A 11 7.45 6.51 -2.32
CA VAL A 11 7.44 5.09 -1.96
C VAL A 11 8.76 4.47 -2.36
N LEU A 12 9.33 3.71 -1.43
CA LEU A 12 10.49 2.88 -1.69
C LEU A 12 10.05 1.42 -1.71
N TRP A 13 10.53 0.65 -2.68
CA TRP A 13 10.49 -0.80 -2.70
C TRP A 13 11.89 -1.37 -2.45
N ASN A 14 12.07 -2.11 -1.36
CA ASN A 14 13.39 -2.65 -0.98
C ASN A 14 14.51 -1.59 -1.01
N ASP A 15 14.20 -0.37 -0.54
CA ASP A 15 15.07 0.82 -0.55
C ASP A 15 15.36 1.46 -1.91
N ILE A 16 14.71 0.99 -2.99
CA ILE A 16 14.72 1.61 -4.32
C ILE A 16 13.50 2.51 -4.45
N GLU A 17 13.68 3.76 -4.87
CA GLU A 17 12.58 4.70 -5.09
C GLU A 17 11.79 4.34 -6.35
N ILE A 18 10.47 4.28 -6.21
CA ILE A 18 9.57 4.16 -7.36
C ILE A 18 9.31 5.58 -7.88
N PRO A 19 9.67 5.85 -9.15
CA PRO A 19 9.52 7.18 -9.73
C PRO A 19 8.05 7.57 -9.94
N GLN A 20 7.77 8.88 -9.99
CA GLN A 20 6.52 9.47 -10.47
C GLN A 20 5.22 8.94 -9.82
N ILE A 21 5.27 8.66 -8.53
CA ILE A 21 4.07 8.24 -7.78
C ILE A 21 3.13 9.42 -7.63
N ARG A 22 1.88 9.18 -8.02
CA ARG A 22 0.81 10.16 -7.91
C ARG A 22 0.03 9.97 -6.62
N GLU A 23 -0.29 8.72 -6.31
CA GLU A 23 -1.10 8.36 -5.16
C GLU A 23 -0.70 6.97 -4.68
N TRP A 24 -0.67 6.79 -3.36
CA TRP A 24 -0.61 5.49 -2.74
C TRP A 24 -1.75 5.36 -1.74
N SER A 25 -2.37 4.20 -1.74
CA SER A 25 -3.39 3.83 -0.77
C SER A 25 -2.95 2.59 -0.02
N PHE A 26 -3.26 2.56 1.28
CA PHE A 26 -2.95 1.43 2.13
C PHE A 26 -4.09 1.21 3.10
N SER A 27 -4.55 -0.04 3.17
CA SER A 27 -5.66 -0.48 3.99
C SER A 27 -5.23 -1.66 4.82
N GLN A 28 -5.44 -1.56 6.13
CA GLN A 28 -5.29 -2.68 7.05
C GLN A 28 -6.67 -3.28 7.33
N ILE A 29 -6.77 -4.59 7.18
CA ILE A 29 -7.98 -5.35 7.41
C ILE A 29 -7.70 -6.30 8.57
N GLN A 30 -8.59 -6.34 9.54
CA GLN A 30 -8.53 -7.31 10.61
C GLN A 30 -9.76 -8.21 10.53
N ASP A 31 -9.55 -9.52 10.36
CA ASP A 31 -10.64 -10.50 10.43
C ASP A 31 -10.96 -10.80 11.88
N SER A 32 -11.63 -9.87 12.59
CA SER A 32 -11.96 -10.08 13.99
C SER A 32 -13.07 -11.13 14.18
N LYS A 33 -12.74 -12.27 14.82
CA LYS A 33 -13.76 -13.27 15.18
C LYS A 33 -14.61 -12.77 16.35
N VAL A 34 -15.91 -12.64 16.10
CA VAL A 34 -16.89 -12.23 17.10
C VAL A 34 -17.49 -13.46 17.77
N PHE A 35 -17.54 -13.45 19.10
CA PHE A 35 -18.27 -14.45 19.87
C PHE A 35 -19.13 -13.80 20.94
N SER A 36 -20.18 -14.53 21.35
CA SER A 36 -21.00 -14.20 22.50
C SER A 36 -21.05 -15.42 23.41
N SER A 37 -20.93 -15.21 24.71
CA SER A 37 -21.08 -16.28 25.71
C SER A 37 -22.11 -15.85 26.76
N SER A 38 -22.70 -16.80 27.48
CA SER A 38 -23.70 -16.52 28.51
C SER A 38 -23.16 -15.63 29.64
N SER A 39 -21.84 -15.53 29.79
CA SER A 39 -21.15 -14.64 30.74
C SER A 39 -20.96 -13.20 30.25
N THR A 40 -21.26 -12.87 28.98
CA THR A 40 -20.99 -11.52 28.44
C THR A 40 -22.17 -10.54 28.58
N ASN A 41 -23.20 -10.90 29.33
CA ASN A 41 -24.35 -10.03 29.62
C ASN A 41 -24.95 -9.40 28.34
N CYS A 42 -25.08 -10.21 27.29
CA CYS A 42 -25.55 -9.82 25.95
C CYS A 42 -24.61 -8.89 25.14
N ALA A 43 -23.38 -8.63 25.60
CA ALA A 43 -22.36 -7.92 24.82
C ALA A 43 -21.60 -8.86 23.87
N LYS A 44 -21.28 -8.37 22.66
CA LYS A 44 -20.40 -9.04 21.71
C LYS A 44 -18.95 -8.87 22.16
N GLN A 45 -18.19 -9.97 22.23
CA GLN A 45 -16.75 -9.94 22.45
C GLN A 45 -16.02 -10.25 21.13
N ARG A 46 -14.81 -9.68 20.98
CA ARG A 46 -13.93 -9.88 19.82
C ARG A 46 -12.63 -10.52 20.31
N LEU A 47 -12.14 -11.51 19.58
CA LEU A 47 -10.82 -12.10 19.79
C LEU A 47 -9.80 -11.43 18.88
N GLU A 48 -8.54 -11.37 19.31
CA GLU A 48 -7.40 -11.06 18.44
C GLU A 48 -7.35 -12.10 17.31
N SER A 49 -7.10 -11.63 16.10
CA SER A 49 -7.16 -12.44 14.89
C SER A 49 -6.11 -11.99 13.89
N VAL A 50 -6.03 -12.71 12.78
CA VAL A 50 -5.07 -12.43 11.71
C VAL A 50 -5.36 -11.05 11.13
N GLU A 51 -4.31 -10.25 11.08
CA GLU A 51 -4.29 -8.97 10.39
C GLU A 51 -3.81 -9.23 8.96
N ASP A 52 -4.50 -8.61 8.02
CA ASP A 52 -4.19 -8.62 6.61
C ASP A 52 -4.07 -7.16 6.15
N SER A 53 -3.43 -6.92 5.02
CA SER A 53 -3.38 -5.58 4.44
C SER A 53 -3.32 -5.64 2.94
N ASN A 54 -3.80 -4.60 2.30
CA ASN A 54 -3.64 -4.39 0.87
C ASN A 54 -3.40 -2.92 0.60
N GLY A 55 -2.86 -2.64 -0.56
CA GLY A 55 -2.71 -1.28 -1.03
C GLY A 55 -2.57 -1.19 -2.53
N THR A 56 -2.73 0.03 -3.02
CA THR A 56 -2.57 0.35 -4.43
C THR A 56 -1.61 1.52 -4.59
N LEU A 57 -0.80 1.46 -5.64
CA LEU A 57 0.10 2.53 -6.05
C LEU A 57 -0.29 2.96 -7.46
N GLU A 58 -0.50 4.26 -7.66
CA GLU A 58 -0.73 4.86 -8.97
C GLU A 58 0.46 5.73 -9.37
N PHE A 59 0.97 5.54 -10.59
CA PHE A 59 2.13 6.26 -11.11
C PHE A 59 2.00 6.49 -12.62
N TYR A 60 2.81 7.42 -13.14
CA TYR A 60 2.96 7.60 -14.58
C TYR A 60 4.11 6.76 -15.12
N ILE A 61 3.91 6.17 -16.28
CA ILE A 61 4.94 5.40 -16.98
C ILE A 61 5.66 6.35 -17.93
N GLU A 62 6.92 6.64 -17.64
CA GLU A 62 7.81 7.36 -18.54
C GLU A 62 8.62 6.36 -19.39
N PRO A 63 8.83 6.63 -20.68
CA PRO A 63 9.55 5.72 -21.58
C PRO A 63 11.03 5.57 -21.21
N ASP A 64 11.59 6.54 -20.48
CA ASP A 64 13.00 6.56 -20.07
C ASP A 64 13.25 5.89 -18.70
N ASP A 65 12.19 5.54 -17.95
CA ASP A 65 12.29 4.90 -16.63
C ASP A 65 11.14 3.87 -16.42
N PRO A 66 11.24 2.68 -17.04
CA PRO A 66 10.19 1.68 -16.96
C PRO A 66 10.18 1.01 -15.57
N PHE A 67 9.06 1.11 -14.87
CA PHE A 67 8.85 0.46 -13.57
C PHE A 67 8.99 -1.08 -13.60
N GLU A 68 8.86 -1.70 -14.78
CA GLU A 68 8.95 -3.15 -14.99
C GLU A 68 10.32 -3.71 -14.62
N ASP A 69 11.38 -2.89 -14.66
CA ASP A 69 12.73 -3.29 -14.23
C ASP A 69 12.88 -3.29 -12.70
N ILE A 70 11.94 -2.67 -11.97
CA ILE A 70 11.97 -2.52 -10.51
C ILE A 70 11.03 -3.52 -9.83
N LEU A 71 9.89 -3.82 -10.45
CA LEU A 71 8.76 -4.54 -9.84
C LEU A 71 8.16 -5.56 -10.80
N ALA A 72 8.09 -6.83 -10.39
CA ALA A 72 7.38 -7.88 -11.11
C ALA A 72 6.25 -8.52 -10.27
N ILE A 73 5.20 -9.01 -10.94
CA ILE A 73 4.12 -9.75 -10.27
C ILE A 73 4.70 -10.97 -9.54
N GLY A 74 4.32 -11.14 -8.27
CA GLY A 74 4.80 -12.21 -7.41
C GLY A 74 6.09 -11.88 -6.65
N ASP A 75 6.72 -10.73 -6.89
CA ASP A 75 7.85 -10.30 -6.08
C ASP A 75 7.42 -10.01 -4.65
N THR A 76 8.20 -10.51 -3.71
CA THR A 76 8.07 -10.25 -2.29
C THR A 76 9.13 -9.27 -1.85
N GLY A 77 8.74 -8.25 -1.10
CA GLY A 77 9.64 -7.20 -0.65
C GLY A 77 9.03 -6.37 0.44
N THR A 78 9.62 -5.21 0.70
CA THR A 78 9.12 -4.26 1.70
C THR A 78 8.86 -2.91 1.04
N PHE A 79 7.62 -2.44 1.12
CA PHE A 79 7.26 -1.06 0.81
C PHE A 79 7.53 -0.16 2.01
N LYS A 80 8.15 0.99 1.75
CA LYS A 80 8.18 2.13 2.67
C LYS A 80 7.30 3.23 2.09
N LEU A 81 6.10 3.42 2.64
CA LEU A 81 5.12 4.41 2.19
C LEU A 81 5.27 5.68 3.02
N PHE A 82 5.83 6.74 2.44
CA PHE A 82 6.05 8.00 3.15
C PHE A 82 4.78 8.86 3.09
N GLU A 83 4.23 9.19 4.26
CA GLU A 83 3.19 10.23 4.41
C GLU A 83 3.83 11.64 4.37
N ASP A 84 5.04 11.75 4.91
CA ASP A 84 5.91 12.95 4.89
C ASP A 84 7.38 12.50 4.98
N ALA A 85 8.34 13.44 4.98
CA ALA A 85 9.76 13.14 4.96
C ALA A 85 10.26 12.24 6.11
N THR A 86 9.59 12.28 7.27
CA THR A 86 9.94 11.51 8.48
C THR A 86 8.94 10.41 8.81
N ASP A 87 7.69 10.56 8.38
CA ASP A 87 6.59 9.65 8.73
C ASP A 87 6.38 8.66 7.59
N PHE A 88 6.76 7.39 7.80
CA PHE A 88 6.57 6.32 6.83
C PHE A 88 6.03 5.03 7.44
N TRP A 89 5.23 4.32 6.66
CA TRP A 89 4.77 2.97 6.95
C TRP A 89 5.77 1.97 6.37
N THR A 90 6.13 0.94 7.14
CA THR A 90 6.92 -0.19 6.61
C THR A 90 5.99 -1.39 6.45
N VAL A 91 5.79 -1.82 5.21
CA VAL A 91 4.83 -2.87 4.85
C VAL A 91 5.57 -3.96 4.07
N PRO A 92 5.85 -5.13 4.67
CA PRO A 92 6.24 -6.31 3.91
C PRO A 92 5.07 -6.69 3.01
N ALA A 93 5.29 -6.81 1.71
CA ALA A 93 4.23 -7.02 0.74
C ALA A 93 4.65 -7.97 -0.39
N ILE A 94 3.65 -8.51 -1.06
CA ILE A 94 3.77 -9.23 -2.32
C ILE A 94 2.97 -8.49 -3.39
N ILE A 95 3.53 -8.37 -4.58
CA ILE A 95 2.85 -7.72 -5.71
C ILE A 95 1.86 -8.71 -6.31
N SER A 96 0.57 -8.39 -6.24
CA SER A 96 -0.51 -9.27 -6.73
C SER A 96 -1.00 -8.89 -8.11
N GLU A 97 -0.97 -7.61 -8.46
CA GLU A 97 -1.45 -7.14 -9.77
C GLU A 97 -0.65 -5.94 -10.24
N ILE A 98 -0.42 -5.90 -11.56
CA ILE A 98 0.11 -4.76 -12.27
C ILE A 98 -0.84 -4.49 -13.44
N ALA A 99 -1.42 -3.30 -13.48
CA ALA A 99 -2.31 -2.85 -14.54
C ALA A 99 -1.73 -1.61 -15.23
N VAL A 100 -1.76 -1.58 -16.56
CA VAL A 100 -1.29 -0.45 -17.36
C VAL A 100 -2.45 0.08 -18.20
N ARG A 101 -2.64 1.40 -18.15
CA ARG A 101 -3.66 2.12 -18.90
C ARG A 101 -3.02 3.17 -19.80
N ALA A 102 -3.06 2.93 -21.10
CA ALA A 102 -2.59 3.85 -22.12
C ALA A 102 -3.78 4.44 -22.91
N PRO A 103 -4.24 5.67 -22.61
CA PRO A 103 -5.25 6.34 -23.42
C PRO A 103 -4.65 6.77 -24.78
N ILE A 104 -5.12 6.17 -25.87
CA ILE A 104 -4.57 6.42 -27.23
C ILE A 104 -5.17 7.70 -27.87
N GLU A 105 -6.38 8.10 -27.46
CA GLU A 105 -7.14 9.15 -28.15
C GLU A 105 -6.89 10.57 -27.59
N ASP A 106 -6.54 10.70 -26.30
CA ASP A 106 -6.47 12.01 -25.61
C ASP A 106 -5.05 12.57 -25.44
N GLY A 107 -4.01 11.79 -25.77
CA GLY A 107 -2.61 12.20 -25.56
C GLY A 107 -2.20 12.31 -24.09
N ASP A 108 -3.02 11.80 -23.18
CA ASP A 108 -2.73 11.70 -21.75
C ASP A 108 -1.53 10.74 -21.52
N PRO A 109 -0.72 11.00 -20.47
CA PRO A 109 0.38 10.12 -20.12
C PRO A 109 -0.12 8.73 -19.73
N VAL A 110 0.68 7.70 -20.06
CA VAL A 110 0.39 6.31 -19.69
C VAL A 110 0.41 6.18 -18.17
N GLN A 111 -0.61 5.53 -17.61
CA GLN A 111 -0.78 5.32 -16.18
C GLN A 111 -0.54 3.86 -15.82
N GLY A 112 0.15 3.62 -14.71
CA GLY A 112 0.32 2.31 -14.11
C GLY A 112 -0.37 2.26 -12.74
N THR A 113 -1.00 1.13 -12.43
CA THR A 113 -1.53 0.81 -11.12
C THR A 113 -0.89 -0.51 -10.64
N ILE A 114 -0.32 -0.50 -9.44
CA ILE A 114 0.21 -1.71 -8.79
C ILE A 114 -0.63 -2.00 -7.56
N SER A 115 -1.13 -3.22 -7.46
CA SER A 115 -1.80 -3.72 -6.26
C SER A 115 -0.84 -4.64 -5.51
N PHE A 116 -0.79 -4.48 -4.19
CA PHE A 116 0.03 -5.30 -3.32
C PHE A 116 -0.75 -5.79 -2.11
N ASP A 117 -0.41 -6.98 -1.66
CA ASP A 117 -0.97 -7.61 -0.46
C ASP A 117 0.09 -7.72 0.62
N GLY A 118 -0.33 -7.59 1.88
CA GLY A 118 0.51 -7.70 3.05
C GLY A 118 1.08 -9.10 3.19
N ASN A 119 2.40 -9.18 3.34
CA ASN A 119 3.13 -10.44 3.51
C ASN A 119 3.96 -10.43 4.81
N GLY A 120 3.42 -9.81 5.87
CA GLY A 120 4.10 -9.76 7.17
C GLY A 120 3.60 -8.68 8.10
N ALA A 121 4.35 -8.47 9.18
CA ALA A 121 4.03 -7.47 10.19
C ALA A 121 4.23 -6.04 9.67
N ILE A 122 3.19 -5.23 9.77
CA ILE A 122 3.20 -3.84 9.36
C ILE A 122 3.76 -2.99 10.50
N THR A 123 4.70 -2.10 10.21
CA THR A 123 5.21 -1.14 11.19
C THR A 123 4.62 0.24 10.91
N PRO A 124 3.85 0.82 11.84
CA PRO A 124 3.32 2.17 11.69
C PRO A 124 4.41 3.23 11.83
N PRO A 125 4.19 4.46 11.31
CA PRO A 125 5.10 5.57 11.48
C PRO A 125 5.30 5.91 12.95
N VAL A 126 6.56 6.08 13.35
CA VAL A 126 6.93 6.47 14.71
C VAL A 126 6.71 7.97 14.86
N ARG A 127 5.83 8.37 15.78
CA ARG A 127 5.52 9.77 16.09
C ARG A 127 6.33 10.32 17.25
#